data_AF-A0A926ZA37-F1
#
_entry.id   AF-A0A926ZA37-F1
#
_cell.length_a   1.000
_cell.length_b   1.000
_cell.length_c   1.000
_cell.angle_alpha   90.00
_cell.angle_beta   90.00
_cell.angle_gamma   90.00
#
_symmetry.space_group_name_H-M   'P 1'
#
loop_
_entity.id
_entity.type
_entity.pdbx_description
1 polymer ?
#
loop_
_entity_poly.entity_id
_entity_poly.type
_entity_poly.pdbx_seq_one_letter_code
_entity_poly.pdbx_strand_id
1 'polypeptide(L)'
;MCDALITKIKQAFANVNYPGDENLTHSTYGDEPAALVTEFCGKTDWQKLDAKFLDQAPDGWGSALSFFSNDALRFYLPAYMIADIRGQLMCSDPSIRLCLSLTPMVEKKKIAKIWGGGTMGERAREEFDRYDAQQVSAIVEYLWWKLESGDDYDLVIEQAMENYWLNREMGSY
;
A
#
# COMPACT_ATOMS: atom_id res chain seq x y z
N MET A 1 -16.75 5.26 -14.13
CA MET A 1 -16.50 4.38 -12.97
C MET A 1 -15.17 4.72 -12.32
N CYS A 2 -14.06 4.68 -13.07
CA CYS A 2 -12.72 5.02 -12.56
C CYS A 2 -12.62 6.43 -11.93
N ASP A 3 -13.27 7.45 -12.50
CA ASP A 3 -13.23 8.82 -11.94
C ASP A 3 -13.91 8.94 -10.56
N ALA A 4 -14.97 8.17 -10.33
CA ALA A 4 -15.66 8.14 -9.03
C ALA A 4 -14.78 7.47 -7.97
N LEU A 5 -14.14 6.35 -8.31
CA LEU A 5 -13.20 5.65 -7.44
C LEU A 5 -11.98 6.52 -7.12
N ILE A 6 -11.37 7.18 -8.12
CA ILE A 6 -10.26 8.13 -7.90
C ILE A 6 -10.70 9.25 -6.94
N THR A 7 -11.91 9.77 -7.11
CA THR A 7 -12.45 10.81 -6.22
C THR A 7 -12.63 10.28 -4.79
N LYS A 8 -13.15 9.06 -4.63
CA LYS A 8 -13.30 8.39 -3.33
C LYS A 8 -11.95 8.20 -2.63
N ILE A 9 -10.94 7.71 -3.35
CA ILE A 9 -9.57 7.56 -2.82
C ILE A 9 -9.01 8.91 -2.37
N LYS A 10 -9.15 9.96 -3.19
CA LYS A 10 -8.70 11.30 -2.80
C LYS A 10 -9.37 11.80 -1.53
N GLN A 11 -10.68 11.61 -1.39
CA GLN A 11 -11.43 12.05 -0.21
C GLN A 11 -11.03 11.26 1.04
N ALA A 12 -10.94 9.93 0.94
CA ALA A 12 -10.60 9.05 2.07
C ALA A 12 -9.20 9.31 2.65
N PHE A 13 -8.26 9.79 1.82
CA PHE A 13 -6.88 10.05 2.24
C PHE A 13 -6.55 11.56 2.33
N ALA A 14 -7.52 12.46 2.16
CA ALA A 14 -7.30 13.91 2.11
C ALA A 14 -6.67 14.49 3.39
N ASN A 15 -6.98 13.89 4.55
CA ASN A 15 -6.55 14.37 5.87
C ASN A 15 -5.37 13.56 6.44
N VAL A 16 -4.74 12.69 5.65
CA VAL A 16 -3.54 11.97 6.10
C VAL A 16 -2.36 12.92 6.08
N ASN A 17 -1.77 13.15 7.26
CA ASN A 17 -0.62 14.02 7.39
C ASN A 17 0.64 13.37 6.82
N TYR A 18 1.52 14.19 6.26
CA TYR A 18 2.87 13.77 5.93
C TYR A 18 3.58 13.23 7.19
N PRO A 19 4.21 12.04 7.15
CA PRO A 19 4.81 11.42 8.33
C PRO A 19 6.05 12.15 8.88
N GLY A 20 6.65 13.06 8.10
CA GLY A 20 7.97 13.63 8.37
C GLY A 20 9.09 12.85 7.68
N ASP A 21 10.15 13.54 7.29
CA ASP A 21 11.28 12.94 6.53
C ASP A 21 11.96 11.83 7.35
N GLU A 22 11.99 11.96 8.67
CA GLU A 22 12.55 11.00 9.62
C GLU A 22 11.72 9.72 9.79
N ASN A 23 10.46 9.74 9.35
CA ASN A 23 9.53 8.61 9.51
C ASN A 23 9.15 7.99 8.15
N LEU A 24 9.98 8.12 7.12
CA LEU A 24 9.71 7.55 5.80
C LEU A 24 9.87 6.03 5.72
N THR A 25 10.78 5.45 6.51
CA THR A 25 11.04 4.00 6.56
C THR A 25 11.40 3.56 7.98
N HIS A 26 11.10 2.31 8.31
CA HIS A 26 11.61 1.66 9.53
C HIS A 26 12.78 0.72 9.25
N SER A 27 13.15 0.53 7.98
CA SER A 27 14.23 -0.38 7.59
C SER A 27 15.56 0.36 7.54
N THR A 28 16.61 -0.28 8.05
CA THR A 28 18.00 0.16 7.88
C THR A 28 18.82 -0.90 7.14
N TYR A 29 18.15 -1.87 6.50
CA TYR A 29 18.79 -3.00 5.85
C TYR A 29 18.84 -2.80 4.33
N GLY A 30 20.04 -2.90 3.76
CA GLY A 30 20.29 -2.65 2.35
C GLY A 30 20.36 -1.17 1.99
N ASP A 31 20.52 -0.89 0.70
CA ASP A 31 20.67 0.48 0.18
C ASP A 31 19.31 1.14 -0.13
N GLU A 32 18.28 0.32 -0.41
CA GLU A 32 16.93 0.78 -0.79
C GLU A 32 16.27 1.72 0.22
N PRO A 33 16.33 1.48 1.54
CA PRO A 33 15.73 2.40 2.51
C PRO A 33 16.40 3.79 2.51
N ALA A 34 17.73 3.85 2.33
CA ALA A 34 18.45 5.12 2.29
C ALA A 34 18.14 5.91 0.99
N ALA A 35 18.05 5.20 -0.14
CA ALA A 35 17.60 5.77 -1.40
C ALA A 35 16.15 6.27 -1.32
N LEU A 36 15.26 5.50 -0.68
CA LEU A 36 13.87 5.91 -0.41
C LEU A 36 13.81 7.20 0.37
N VAL A 37 14.55 7.32 1.48
CA VAL A 37 14.58 8.57 2.27
C VAL A 37 15.08 9.73 1.42
N THR A 38 16.17 9.53 0.66
CA THR A 38 16.74 10.57 -0.20
C THR A 38 15.74 11.08 -1.23
N GLU A 39 15.00 10.17 -1.86
CA GLU A 39 14.06 10.52 -2.93
C GLU A 39 12.73 11.06 -2.41
N PHE A 40 12.19 10.54 -1.31
CA PHE A 40 10.89 10.95 -0.76
C PHE A 40 10.97 12.13 0.23
N CYS A 41 12.17 12.55 0.61
CA CYS A 41 12.39 13.74 1.44
C CYS A 41 11.74 14.98 0.82
N GLY A 42 10.97 15.72 1.63
CA GLY A 42 10.28 16.94 1.22
C GLY A 42 9.10 16.74 0.26
N LYS A 43 8.73 15.49 -0.10
CA LYS A 43 7.56 15.20 -0.95
C LYS A 43 6.27 15.17 -0.13
N THR A 44 5.93 16.30 0.47
CA THR A 44 4.82 16.45 1.43
C THR A 44 3.43 16.52 0.80
N ASP A 45 3.30 16.31 -0.51
CA ASP A 45 2.02 16.32 -1.23
C ASP A 45 1.97 15.15 -2.20
N TRP A 46 1.38 14.04 -1.74
CA TRP A 46 1.28 12.81 -2.52
C TRP A 46 0.51 12.99 -3.84
N GLN A 47 -0.36 14.01 -3.95
CA GLN A 47 -1.15 14.25 -5.16
C GLN A 47 -0.33 14.81 -6.32
N LYS A 48 0.86 15.33 -6.03
CA LYS A 48 1.80 15.90 -7.03
C LYS A 48 2.85 14.91 -7.50
N LEU A 49 2.87 13.69 -6.95
CA LEU A 49 3.83 12.67 -7.36
C LEU A 49 3.54 12.20 -8.77
N ASP A 50 4.57 12.15 -9.60
CA ASP A 50 4.45 11.64 -10.95
C ASP A 50 4.44 10.10 -10.94
N ALA A 51 3.64 9.50 -11.82
CA ALA A 51 3.49 8.05 -11.86
C ALA A 51 4.81 7.33 -12.20
N LYS A 52 5.68 7.93 -13.02
CA LYS A 52 6.98 7.35 -13.36
C LYS A 52 7.88 7.26 -12.13
N PHE A 53 7.93 8.30 -11.31
CA PHE A 53 8.62 8.31 -10.03
C PHE A 53 8.07 7.23 -9.11
N LEU A 54 6.74 7.16 -8.94
CA LEU A 54 6.11 6.13 -8.10
C LEU A 54 6.51 4.72 -8.54
N ASP A 55 6.49 4.47 -9.85
CA ASP A 55 6.77 3.16 -10.45
C ASP A 55 8.25 2.73 -10.36
N GLN A 56 9.16 3.70 -10.29
CA GLN A 56 10.61 3.48 -10.32
C GLN A 56 11.29 3.65 -8.97
N ALA A 57 10.68 4.37 -8.03
CA ALA A 57 11.34 4.66 -6.76
C ALA A 57 11.44 3.41 -5.86
N PRO A 58 12.53 3.28 -5.07
CA PRO A 58 13.71 4.13 -5.07
C PRO A 58 14.75 3.70 -6.11
N ASP A 59 15.57 4.64 -6.61
CA ASP A 59 16.74 4.40 -7.48
C ASP A 59 16.49 3.50 -8.71
N GLY A 60 15.26 3.52 -9.24
CA GLY A 60 14.87 2.70 -10.40
C GLY A 60 14.42 1.28 -10.08
N TRP A 61 14.41 0.86 -8.81
CA TRP A 61 14.02 -0.50 -8.40
C TRP A 61 12.51 -0.74 -8.37
N GLY A 62 11.69 0.30 -8.21
CA GLY A 62 10.23 0.17 -8.10
C GLY A 62 9.78 -0.59 -6.83
N SER A 63 10.57 -0.50 -5.76
CA SER A 63 10.38 -1.27 -4.53
C SER A 63 9.86 -0.44 -3.34
N ALA A 64 9.58 0.86 -3.52
CA ALA A 64 9.30 1.79 -2.41
C ALA A 64 8.18 1.33 -1.48
N LEU A 65 7.10 0.75 -2.02
CA LEU A 65 5.96 0.21 -1.25
C LEU A 65 6.37 -0.83 -0.20
N SER A 66 7.49 -1.53 -0.40
CA SER A 66 8.00 -2.54 0.54
C SER A 66 8.75 -1.94 1.72
N PHE A 67 9.24 -0.70 1.58
CA PHE A 67 10.13 -0.06 2.55
C PHE A 67 9.51 1.10 3.30
N PHE A 68 8.35 1.59 2.89
CA PHE A 68 7.65 2.62 3.66
C PHE A 68 7.41 2.20 5.11
N SER A 69 7.51 3.18 6.00
CA SER A 69 6.94 3.07 7.33
C SER A 69 5.41 2.93 7.24
N ASN A 70 4.75 2.50 8.32
CA ASN A 70 3.29 2.38 8.34
C ASN A 70 2.61 3.73 8.00
N ASP A 71 3.15 4.84 8.52
CA ASP A 71 2.59 6.17 8.28
C ASP A 71 2.92 6.71 6.89
N ALA A 72 4.12 6.42 6.37
CA ALA A 72 4.49 6.75 4.99
C ALA A 72 3.70 5.95 3.96
N LEU A 73 3.46 4.66 4.21
CA LEU A 73 2.62 3.84 3.35
C LEU A 73 1.22 4.43 3.30
N ARG A 74 0.62 4.73 4.46
CA ARG A 74 -0.71 5.35 4.52
C ARG A 74 -0.78 6.67 3.75
N PHE A 75 0.27 7.48 3.81
CA PHE A 75 0.34 8.77 3.14
C PHE A 75 0.49 8.64 1.61
N TYR A 76 1.36 7.75 1.13
CA TYR A 76 1.69 7.63 -0.30
C TYR A 76 0.85 6.62 -1.09
N LEU A 77 0.27 5.61 -0.43
CA LEU A 77 -0.60 4.60 -1.03
C LEU A 77 -1.68 5.17 -1.99
N PRO A 78 -2.42 6.25 -1.67
CA PRO A 78 -3.42 6.78 -2.61
C PRO A 78 -2.82 7.22 -3.96
N ALA A 79 -1.59 7.70 -3.98
CA ALA A 79 -0.91 8.06 -5.24
C ALA A 79 -0.67 6.82 -6.11
N TYR A 80 -0.22 5.72 -5.50
CA TYR A 80 -0.03 4.43 -6.17
C TYR A 80 -1.34 3.86 -6.70
N MET A 81 -2.41 3.80 -5.88
CA MET A 81 -3.71 3.29 -6.34
C MET A 81 -4.27 4.10 -7.51
N ILE A 82 -4.14 5.44 -7.46
CA ILE A 82 -4.63 6.30 -8.55
C ILE A 82 -3.78 6.15 -9.83
N ALA A 83 -2.46 6.02 -9.71
CA ALA A 83 -1.59 5.75 -10.85
C ALA A 83 -1.91 4.38 -11.49
N ASP A 84 -2.18 3.36 -10.67
CA ASP A 84 -2.60 2.04 -11.13
C ASP A 84 -3.96 2.08 -11.86
N ILE A 85 -4.97 2.76 -11.30
CA ILE A 85 -6.29 2.95 -11.96
C ILE A 85 -6.16 3.62 -13.33
N ARG A 86 -5.14 4.47 -13.51
CA ARG A 86 -4.86 5.15 -14.78
C ARG A 86 -4.01 4.33 -15.74
N GLY A 87 -3.59 3.12 -15.38
CA GLY A 87 -2.70 2.27 -16.17
C GLY A 87 -1.30 2.89 -16.33
N GLN A 88 -0.80 3.58 -15.30
CA GLN A 88 0.46 4.32 -15.36
C GLN A 88 1.61 3.64 -14.61
N LEU A 89 1.38 2.50 -13.97
CA LEU A 89 2.41 1.69 -13.32
C LEU A 89 2.73 0.46 -14.19
N MET A 90 4.03 0.15 -14.32
CA MET A 90 4.53 -1.00 -15.05
C MET A 90 5.20 -2.03 -14.15
N CYS A 91 5.86 -1.57 -13.08
CA CYS A 91 6.65 -2.41 -12.18
C CYS A 91 6.03 -2.49 -10.78
N SER A 92 5.53 -1.36 -10.27
CA SER A 92 4.91 -1.29 -8.95
C SER A 92 3.46 -1.78 -8.99
N ASP A 93 3.10 -2.66 -8.06
CA ASP A 93 1.72 -3.13 -7.89
C ASP A 93 1.22 -2.90 -6.45
N PRO A 94 0.36 -1.90 -6.22
CA PRO A 94 -0.20 -1.64 -4.90
C PRO A 94 -1.09 -2.78 -4.38
N SER A 95 -1.69 -3.59 -5.26
CA SER A 95 -2.51 -4.72 -4.84
C SER A 95 -1.67 -5.82 -4.16
N ILE A 96 -0.47 -6.10 -4.66
CA ILE A 96 0.47 -7.03 -4.02
C ILE A 96 0.80 -6.57 -2.60
N ARG A 97 1.06 -5.27 -2.42
CA ARG A 97 1.37 -4.71 -1.10
C ARG A 97 0.19 -4.81 -0.11
N LEU A 98 -1.04 -4.63 -0.61
CA LEU A 98 -2.27 -4.68 0.18
C LEU A 98 -2.74 -6.10 0.47
N CYS A 99 -2.36 -7.09 -0.34
CA CYS A 99 -3.01 -8.41 -0.30
C CYS A 99 -2.07 -9.55 0.05
N LEU A 100 -0.82 -9.56 -0.44
CA LEU A 100 0.03 -10.75 -0.40
C LEU A 100 0.22 -11.30 1.02
N SER A 101 0.53 -10.44 1.99
CA SER A 101 0.77 -10.81 3.39
C SER A 101 -0.48 -11.25 4.15
N LEU A 102 -1.68 -11.08 3.57
CA LEU A 102 -2.97 -11.50 4.13
C LEU A 102 -3.48 -12.83 3.55
N THR A 103 -2.71 -13.44 2.64
CA THR A 103 -3.03 -14.76 2.09
C THR A 103 -2.60 -15.87 3.04
N PRO A 104 -3.30 -17.03 3.06
CA PRO A 104 -2.92 -18.18 3.91
C PRO A 104 -1.49 -18.68 3.65
N MET A 105 -1.00 -18.51 2.42
CA MET A 105 0.35 -18.92 2.02
C MET A 105 1.45 -18.07 2.65
N VAL A 106 1.20 -16.77 2.86
CA VAL A 106 2.23 -15.82 3.31
C VAL A 106 2.02 -15.38 4.74
N GLU A 107 0.78 -15.27 5.22
CA GLU A 107 0.46 -14.69 6.52
C GLU A 107 1.21 -15.37 7.68
N LYS A 108 1.46 -16.68 7.58
CA LYS A 108 2.16 -17.49 8.61
C LYS A 108 3.68 -17.49 8.48
N LYS A 109 4.25 -16.89 7.43
CA LYS A 109 5.70 -16.83 7.25
C LYS A 109 6.31 -15.98 8.36
N LYS A 110 7.33 -16.53 9.02
CA LYS A 110 8.00 -15.88 10.15
C LYS A 110 8.94 -14.79 9.68
N ILE A 111 8.89 -13.66 10.35
CA ILE A 111 9.87 -12.58 10.20
C ILE A 111 11.03 -12.86 11.15
N ALA A 112 12.26 -12.66 10.69
CA ALA A 112 13.45 -12.83 11.53
C ALA A 112 13.38 -11.89 12.74
N LYS A 113 13.85 -12.33 13.92
CA LYS A 113 13.83 -11.50 15.14
C LYS A 113 14.58 -10.18 14.98
N ILE A 114 15.65 -10.18 14.19
CA ILE A 114 16.42 -8.96 13.88
C ILE A 114 15.60 -7.90 13.12
N TRP A 115 14.43 -8.28 12.58
CA TRP A 115 13.51 -7.41 11.84
C TRP A 115 12.16 -7.22 12.56
N GLY A 116 12.12 -7.50 13.87
CA GLY A 116 10.93 -7.31 14.72
C GLY A 116 10.23 -8.62 15.14
N GLY A 117 10.52 -9.75 14.48
CA GLY A 117 9.85 -11.02 14.78
C GLY A 117 8.37 -11.05 14.36
N GLY A 118 7.61 -12.03 14.86
CA GLY A 118 6.22 -12.25 14.46
C GLY A 118 6.07 -12.90 13.08
N THR A 119 4.92 -12.71 12.47
CA THR A 119 4.59 -13.19 11.12
C THR A 119 4.29 -12.06 10.15
N MET A 120 4.38 -12.34 8.86
CA MET A 120 4.03 -11.39 7.80
C MET A 120 2.58 -10.88 7.96
N GLY A 121 1.65 -11.75 8.33
CA GLY A 121 0.25 -11.42 8.52
C GLY A 121 0.00 -10.54 9.74
N GLU A 122 0.63 -10.84 10.88
CA GLU A 122 0.55 -10.00 12.08
C GLU A 122 1.00 -8.57 11.79
N ARG A 123 2.14 -8.41 11.11
CA ARG A 123 2.67 -7.10 10.73
C ARG A 123 1.76 -6.35 9.77
N ALA A 124 1.22 -7.03 8.76
CA ALA A 124 0.29 -6.41 7.80
C ALA A 124 -1.00 -5.94 8.48
N ARG A 125 -1.56 -6.75 9.39
CA ARG A 125 -2.77 -6.38 10.15
C ARG A 125 -2.50 -5.18 11.06
N GLU A 126 -1.41 -5.17 11.82
CA GLU A 126 -1.03 -4.03 12.67
C GLU A 126 -0.85 -2.73 11.85
N GLU A 127 -0.27 -2.83 10.67
CA GLU A 127 -0.11 -1.69 9.77
C GLU A 127 -1.47 -1.18 9.27
N PHE A 128 -2.32 -2.07 8.75
CA PHE A 128 -3.60 -1.70 8.16
C PHE A 128 -4.70 -1.39 9.21
N ASP A 129 -4.55 -1.79 10.46
CA ASP A 129 -5.40 -1.39 11.62
C ASP A 129 -5.44 0.13 11.84
N ARG A 130 -4.48 0.86 11.29
CA ARG A 130 -4.44 2.33 11.33
C ARG A 130 -5.39 2.99 10.35
N TYR A 131 -5.96 2.24 9.41
CA TYR A 131 -6.81 2.78 8.36
C TYR A 131 -8.25 2.91 8.87
N ASP A 132 -8.83 4.10 8.74
CA ASP A 132 -10.21 4.34 9.15
C ASP A 132 -11.21 3.74 8.16
N ALA A 133 -12.50 3.80 8.50
CA ALA A 133 -13.56 3.21 7.69
C ALA A 133 -13.63 3.79 6.26
N GLN A 134 -13.32 5.07 6.06
CA GLN A 134 -13.33 5.67 4.72
C GLN A 134 -12.17 5.14 3.89
N GLN A 135 -10.99 5.00 4.50
CA GLN A 135 -9.79 4.44 3.86
C GLN A 135 -9.97 2.97 3.51
N VAL A 136 -10.51 2.18 4.43
CA VAL A 136 -10.83 0.76 4.19
C VAL A 136 -11.83 0.63 3.04
N SER A 137 -12.92 1.40 3.02
CA SER A 137 -13.90 1.31 1.94
C SER A 137 -13.35 1.78 0.58
N ALA A 138 -12.41 2.73 0.56
CA ALA A 138 -11.72 3.10 -0.67
C ALA A 138 -10.77 2.00 -1.18
N ILE A 139 -10.06 1.32 -0.27
CA ILE A 139 -9.19 0.18 -0.61
C ILE A 139 -10.01 -1.00 -1.13
N VAL A 140 -11.12 -1.35 -0.46
CA VAL A 140 -12.00 -2.43 -0.91
C VAL A 140 -12.54 -2.15 -2.32
N GLU A 141 -13.02 -0.93 -2.58
CA GLU A 141 -13.51 -0.58 -3.92
C GLU A 141 -12.40 -0.60 -4.97
N TYR A 142 -11.16 -0.23 -4.61
CA TYR A 142 -9.99 -0.38 -5.47
C TYR A 142 -9.67 -1.85 -5.78
N LEU A 143 -9.73 -2.74 -4.79
CA LEU A 143 -9.47 -4.17 -4.97
C LEU A 143 -10.55 -4.86 -5.81
N TRP A 144 -11.82 -4.49 -5.63
CA TRP A 144 -12.90 -4.93 -6.53
C TRP A 144 -12.67 -4.45 -7.96
N TRP A 145 -12.33 -3.17 -8.15
CA TRP A 145 -11.99 -2.66 -9.47
C TRP A 145 -10.82 -3.43 -10.10
N LYS A 146 -9.80 -3.82 -9.32
CA LYS A 146 -8.67 -4.61 -9.82
C LYS A 146 -9.10 -6.00 -10.30
N LEU A 147 -9.97 -6.68 -9.55
CA LEU A 147 -10.56 -7.96 -9.94
C LEU A 147 -11.44 -7.86 -11.20
N GLU A 148 -12.16 -6.77 -11.36
CA GLU A 148 -13.07 -6.55 -12.51
C GLU A 148 -12.34 -6.06 -13.78
N SER A 149 -11.20 -5.39 -13.62
CA SER A 149 -10.45 -4.78 -14.74
C SER A 149 -9.31 -5.65 -15.26
N GLY A 150 -8.88 -6.67 -14.51
CA GLY A 150 -7.87 -7.62 -14.94
C GLY A 150 -8.40 -8.62 -15.97
N ASP A 151 -7.51 -9.08 -16.85
CA ASP A 151 -7.82 -10.14 -17.82
C ASP A 151 -7.88 -11.53 -17.15
N ASP A 152 -7.17 -11.69 -16.03
CA ASP A 152 -7.05 -12.94 -15.27
C ASP A 152 -7.56 -12.76 -13.84
N TYR A 153 -8.12 -13.85 -13.31
CA TYR A 153 -8.59 -13.93 -11.93
C TYR A 153 -7.42 -13.89 -10.94
N ASP A 154 -7.44 -12.92 -10.01
CA ASP A 154 -6.40 -12.78 -8.99
C ASP A 154 -6.83 -13.37 -7.63
N LEU A 155 -6.42 -14.62 -7.40
CA LEU A 155 -6.65 -15.34 -6.15
C LEU A 155 -5.99 -14.67 -4.92
N VAL A 156 -4.92 -13.89 -5.11
CA VAL A 156 -4.26 -13.17 -4.01
C VAL A 156 -5.18 -12.07 -3.49
N ILE A 157 -5.83 -11.34 -4.39
CA ILE A 157 -6.80 -10.30 -4.01
C ILE A 157 -8.04 -10.91 -3.36
N GLU A 158 -8.63 -11.94 -3.96
CA GLU A 158 -9.81 -12.62 -3.37
C GLU A 158 -9.52 -13.08 -1.93
N GLN A 159 -8.43 -13.80 -1.72
CA GLN A 159 -8.09 -14.32 -0.39
C GLN A 159 -7.87 -13.19 0.62
N ALA A 160 -7.19 -12.11 0.24
CA ALA A 160 -7.01 -10.97 1.13
C ALA A 160 -8.32 -10.23 1.43
N MET A 161 -9.23 -10.15 0.45
CA MET A 161 -10.56 -9.58 0.62
C MET A 161 -11.37 -10.36 1.66
N GLU A 162 -11.44 -11.68 1.55
CA GLU A 162 -12.17 -12.54 2.48
C GLU A 162 -11.54 -12.59 3.87
N ASN A 163 -10.21 -12.71 3.95
CA ASN A 163 -9.49 -12.88 5.21
C ASN A 163 -9.36 -11.59 6.02
N TYR A 164 -9.58 -10.43 5.39
CA TYR A 164 -9.31 -9.15 6.04
C TYR A 164 -10.20 -8.00 5.59
N TRP A 165 -10.10 -7.59 4.32
CA TRP A 165 -10.62 -6.27 3.92
C TRP A 165 -12.14 -6.17 4.02
N LEU A 166 -12.89 -7.21 3.63
CA LEU A 166 -14.35 -7.22 3.74
C LEU A 166 -14.82 -7.22 5.20
N ASN A 167 -14.15 -7.98 6.07
CA ASN A 167 -14.47 -7.97 7.50
C ASN A 167 -14.20 -6.58 8.12
N ARG A 168 -13.13 -5.89 7.68
CA ARG A 168 -12.79 -4.54 8.13
C ARG A 168 -13.82 -3.53 7.65
N GLU A 169 -14.31 -3.65 6.43
CA GLU A 169 -15.35 -2.77 5.89
C GLU A 169 -16.69 -2.95 6.60
N MET A 170 -17.05 -4.20 6.94
CA MET A 170 -18.27 -4.51 7.70
C MET A 170 -18.21 -4.12 9.19
N GLY A 171 -17.02 -3.78 9.72
CA GLY A 171 -16.81 -3.50 11.14
C GLY A 171 -16.80 -4.75 12.03
N SER A 172 -16.52 -5.92 11.45
CA SER A 172 -16.51 -7.22 12.13
C SER A 172 -15.11 -7.62 12.57
N TYR A 173 -14.56 -6.95 13.59
CA TYR A 173 -13.29 -7.31 14.25
C TYR A 173 -13.35 -7.11 15.76
#